data_AF-A0A6N4X163-F1
#
_entry.id   AF-A0A6N4X163-F1
#
_cell.length_a   1.000
_cell.length_b   1.000
_cell.length_c   1.000
_cell.angle_alpha   90.00
_cell.angle_beta   90.00
_cell.angle_gamma   90.00
#
_symmetry.space_group_name_H-M   'P 1'
#
loop_
_entity.id
_entity.type
_entity.pdbx_description
1 polymer ?
#
loop_
_entity_poly.entity_id
_entity_poly.type
_entity_poly.pdbx_seq_one_letter_code
_entity_poly.pdbx_strand_id
1 'polypeptide(L)'
;MHKARQQRFALRVALYVLRHKGCDQPTKNQVLNFMIRKRFIQIPEEEMERRRDSDREEIWRNDLCWKRKDLFEDGEVDSPERGKWSLTKHGISKIETSKEQWLKLSDLDEQRRVLEQLDYFTPELIQWLLKIARGDDLSRRAIAHS
;
A
#
# COMPACT_ATOMS: atom_id res chain seq x y z
N MET A 1 -11.45 -5.50 10.51
CA MET A 1 -10.92 -6.16 9.28
C MET A 1 -9.54 -6.75 9.58
N HIS A 2 -9.28 -8.04 9.35
CA HIS A 2 -8.00 -8.67 9.76
C HIS A 2 -6.75 -8.03 9.10
N LYS A 3 -5.65 -7.86 9.87
CA LYS A 3 -4.32 -7.35 9.46
C LYS A 3 -3.93 -7.73 8.03
N ALA A 4 -4.06 -9.02 7.70
CA ALA A 4 -3.70 -9.56 6.39
C ALA A 4 -4.45 -8.90 5.21
N ARG A 5 -5.76 -8.63 5.37
CA ARG A 5 -6.55 -7.98 4.32
C ARG A 5 -6.15 -6.52 4.13
N GLN A 6 -5.82 -5.82 5.22
CA GLN A 6 -5.35 -4.43 5.16
C GLN A 6 -3.98 -4.34 4.48
N GLN A 7 -3.05 -5.21 4.85
CA GLN A 7 -1.71 -5.29 4.24
C GLN A 7 -1.77 -5.61 2.74
N ARG A 8 -2.62 -6.56 2.34
CA ARG A 8 -2.85 -6.88 0.91
C ARG A 8 -3.35 -5.66 0.14
N PHE A 9 -4.31 -4.94 0.70
CA PHE A 9 -4.84 -3.72 0.10
C PHE A 9 -3.76 -2.65 -0.04
N ALA A 10 -3.04 -2.33 1.04
CA ALA A 10 -1.98 -1.33 1.03
C ALA A 10 -0.87 -1.67 0.01
N LEU A 11 -0.50 -2.95 -0.11
CA LEU A 11 0.46 -3.44 -1.09
C LEU A 11 -0.03 -3.21 -2.53
N ARG A 12 -1.30 -3.52 -2.82
CA ARG A 12 -1.89 -3.28 -4.15
C ARG A 12 -1.85 -1.79 -4.51
N VAL A 13 -2.22 -0.91 -3.57
CA VAL A 13 -2.17 0.54 -3.76
C VAL A 13 -0.75 1.01 -3.99
N ALA A 14 0.23 0.49 -3.24
CA ALA A 14 1.65 0.83 -3.42
C ALA A 14 2.15 0.52 -4.83
N LEU A 15 1.87 -0.69 -5.33
CA LEU A 15 2.25 -1.11 -6.68
C LEU A 15 1.56 -0.23 -7.75
N TYR A 16 0.29 0.11 -7.55
CA TYR A 16 -0.45 0.99 -8.47
C TYR A 16 0.20 2.37 -8.57
N VAL A 17 0.56 2.97 -7.43
CA VAL A 17 1.22 4.29 -7.40
C VAL A 17 2.62 4.22 -8.00
N LEU A 18 3.40 3.18 -7.72
CA LEU A 18 4.74 3.01 -8.30
C LEU A 18 4.69 2.88 -9.82
N ARG A 19 3.70 2.16 -10.36
CA ARG A 19 3.44 2.07 -11.80
C ARG A 19 3.21 3.46 -12.42
N HIS A 20 2.35 4.28 -11.81
CA HIS A 20 2.07 5.65 -12.27
C HIS A 20 3.27 6.59 -12.16
N LYS A 21 4.28 6.22 -11.37
CA LYS A 21 5.56 6.92 -11.27
C LYS A 21 6.60 6.44 -12.28
N GLY A 22 6.20 5.60 -13.23
CA GLY A 22 7.10 5.03 -14.25
C GLY A 22 7.90 3.83 -13.77
N CYS A 23 7.51 3.21 -12.65
CA CYS A 23 8.14 1.98 -12.16
C CYS A 23 7.15 0.81 -12.32
N ASP A 24 7.16 0.18 -13.49
CA ASP A 24 6.22 -0.90 -13.83
C ASP A 24 6.54 -2.24 -13.14
N GLN A 25 7.82 -2.44 -12.77
CA GLN A 25 8.31 -3.68 -12.16
C GLN A 25 9.21 -3.40 -10.96
N PRO A 26 8.72 -2.73 -9.90
CA PRO A 26 9.50 -2.44 -8.71
C PRO A 26 9.99 -3.73 -8.03
N THR A 27 11.21 -3.67 -7.51
CA THR A 27 11.75 -4.71 -6.64
C THR A 27 11.04 -4.73 -5.29
N LYS A 28 11.09 -5.87 -4.59
CA LYS A 28 10.64 -6.00 -3.18
C LYS A 28 11.07 -4.80 -2.33
N ASN A 29 12.35 -4.46 -2.34
CA ASN A 29 12.89 -3.37 -1.52
C ASN A 29 12.33 -2.00 -1.93
N GLN A 30 12.13 -1.74 -3.22
CA GLN A 30 11.51 -0.50 -3.68
C GLN A 30 10.07 -0.37 -3.18
N VAL A 31 9.27 -1.44 -3.25
CA VAL A 31 7.89 -1.44 -2.78
C VAL A 31 7.82 -1.22 -1.26
N LEU A 32 8.60 -2.00 -0.50
CA LEU A 32 8.61 -1.92 0.96
C LEU A 32 9.09 -0.54 1.44
N ASN A 33 10.19 -0.03 0.89
CA ASN A 33 10.69 1.31 1.23
C ASN A 33 9.68 2.40 0.85
N PHE A 34 8.96 2.24 -0.27
CA PHE A 34 7.90 3.17 -0.66
C PHE A 34 6.76 3.19 0.36
N MET A 35 6.27 2.01 0.78
CA MET A 35 5.20 1.89 1.76
C MET A 35 5.57 2.54 3.11
N ILE A 36 6.81 2.34 3.59
CA ILE A 36 7.30 3.00 4.81
C ILE A 36 7.36 4.51 4.63
N ARG A 37 8.03 4.97 3.56
CA ARG A 37 8.24 6.41 3.30
C ARG A 37 6.93 7.17 3.10
N LYS A 38 5.90 6.51 2.58
CA LYS A 38 4.56 7.08 2.40
C LYS A 38 3.60 6.73 3.52
N ARG A 39 4.08 6.04 4.56
CA ARG A 39 3.31 5.62 5.73
C ARG A 39 2.05 4.85 5.34
N PHE A 40 2.09 3.96 4.35
CA PHE A 40 0.89 3.23 3.91
C PHE A 40 0.39 2.20 4.92
N ILE A 41 1.25 1.80 5.84
CA ILE A 41 0.93 0.89 6.92
C ILE A 41 1.40 1.53 8.22
N GLN A 42 0.55 1.46 9.24
CA GLN A 42 1.00 1.69 10.60
C GLN A 42 1.74 0.44 11.07
N ILE A 43 2.94 0.62 11.62
CA ILE A 43 3.70 -0.49 12.19
C ILE A 43 3.61 -0.32 13.70
N PRO A 44 3.00 -1.29 14.42
CA PRO A 44 2.81 -1.17 15.86
C PRO A 44 4.12 -0.84 16.58
N GLU A 45 4.05 -0.01 17.61
CA GLU A 45 5.23 0.45 18.34
C GLU A 45 6.02 -0.72 18.95
N GLU A 46 5.34 -1.74 19.47
CA GLU A 46 5.95 -3.00 19.93
C GLU A 46 6.73 -3.73 18.83
N GLU A 47 6.27 -3.66 17.58
CA GLU A 47 6.98 -4.22 16.44
C GLU A 47 8.13 -3.31 16.01
N MET A 48 8.03 -1.99 16.27
CA MET A 48 9.14 -1.05 16.10
C MET A 48 10.23 -1.21 17.17
N GLU A 49 9.89 -1.51 18.41
CA GLU A 49 10.83 -1.74 19.49
C GLU A 49 11.67 -3.00 19.25
N ARG A 50 11.03 -4.10 18.79
CA ARG A 50 11.75 -5.31 18.33
C ARG A 50 12.76 -5.05 17.19
N ARG A 51 12.67 -3.91 16.49
CA ARG A 51 13.64 -3.51 15.44
C ARG A 51 14.98 -3.07 16.00
N ARG A 52 15.03 -2.57 17.23
CA ARG A 52 16.29 -2.09 17.82
C ARG A 52 17.22 -3.25 18.20
N ASP A 53 16.65 -4.44 18.41
CA ASP A 53 17.35 -5.55 19.07
C ASP A 53 17.67 -6.75 18.16
N SER A 54 17.34 -6.75 16.86
CA SER A 54 17.58 -7.95 16.04
C SER A 54 17.94 -7.71 14.56
N ASP A 55 19.00 -8.37 14.09
CA ASP A 55 19.43 -8.55 12.69
C ASP A 55 18.44 -9.38 11.84
N ARG A 56 17.22 -9.61 12.34
CA ARG A 56 16.21 -10.43 11.68
C ARG A 56 15.50 -9.62 10.60
N GLU A 57 15.45 -10.18 9.40
CA GLU A 57 14.60 -9.67 8.32
C GLU A 57 13.20 -9.35 8.89
N GLU A 58 12.83 -8.08 8.81
CA GLU A 58 11.75 -7.48 9.59
C GLU A 58 10.44 -8.28 9.41
N ILE A 59 9.80 -8.71 10.50
CA ILE A 59 8.61 -9.60 10.48
C ILE A 59 7.52 -9.09 9.52
N TRP A 60 7.19 -7.79 9.57
CA TRP A 60 6.25 -7.19 8.61
C TRP A 60 6.69 -7.25 7.14
N ARG A 61 7.99 -7.22 6.82
CA ARG A 61 8.48 -7.40 5.45
C ARG A 61 8.21 -8.82 4.97
N ASN A 62 8.39 -9.80 5.85
CA ASN A 62 8.05 -11.19 5.59
C ASN A 62 6.53 -11.38 5.46
N ASP A 63 5.72 -10.77 6.32
CA ASP A 63 4.26 -10.74 6.20
C ASP A 63 3.82 -10.20 4.83
N LEU A 64 4.40 -9.08 4.38
CA LEU A 64 4.09 -8.50 3.07
C LEU A 64 4.57 -9.38 1.91
N CYS A 65 5.67 -10.12 2.07
CA CYS A 65 6.09 -11.11 1.08
C CYS A 65 5.08 -12.24 0.95
N TRP A 66 4.47 -12.69 2.05
CA TRP A 66 3.35 -13.62 2.03
C TRP A 66 2.12 -13.01 1.39
N LYS A 67 1.77 -11.76 1.73
CA LYS A 67 0.63 -11.07 1.08
C LYS A 67 0.81 -10.89 -0.42
N ARG A 68 2.04 -10.66 -0.88
CA ARG A 68 2.36 -10.66 -2.32
C ARG A 68 2.14 -12.04 -2.95
N LYS A 69 2.48 -13.12 -2.25
CA LYS A 69 2.20 -14.49 -2.71
C LYS A 69 0.69 -14.70 -2.86
N ASP A 70 -0.10 -14.29 -1.88
CA ASP A 70 -1.58 -14.37 -1.94
C ASP A 70 -2.12 -13.58 -3.17
N LEU A 71 -1.62 -12.37 -3.40
CA LEU A 71 -2.01 -11.56 -4.57
C LEU A 71 -1.59 -12.18 -5.92
N PHE A 72 -0.49 -12.93 -5.94
CA PHE A 72 -0.05 -13.67 -7.11
C PHE A 72 -0.95 -14.87 -7.39
N GLU A 73 -1.29 -15.64 -6.35
CA GLU A 73 -2.23 -16.77 -6.44
C GLU A 73 -3.62 -16.31 -6.91
N ASP A 74 -4.05 -15.10 -6.51
CA ASP A 74 -5.29 -14.48 -6.96
C ASP A 74 -5.20 -13.80 -8.35
N GLY A 75 -4.04 -13.89 -9.02
CA GLY A 75 -3.82 -13.33 -10.37
C GLY A 75 -3.79 -11.79 -10.44
N GLU A 76 -3.67 -11.11 -9.30
CA GLU A 76 -3.64 -9.64 -9.21
C GLU A 76 -2.24 -9.05 -9.38
N VAL A 77 -1.21 -9.81 -9.00
CA VAL A 77 0.20 -9.45 -9.12
C VAL A 77 0.90 -10.48 -9.98
N ASP A 78 1.80 -10.03 -10.84
CA ASP A 78 2.72 -10.87 -11.58
C ASP A 78 4.15 -10.68 -11.05
N SER A 79 4.97 -11.73 -11.19
CA SER A 79 6.39 -11.74 -10.87
C SER A 79 7.18 -12.18 -12.09
N PRO A 80 7.29 -11.31 -13.12
CA PRO A 80 7.87 -11.66 -14.41
C PRO A 80 9.34 -12.07 -14.32
N GLU A 81 10.06 -11.59 -13.30
CA GLU A 81 11.40 -12.03 -12.93
C GLU A 81 11.50 -12.21 -11.42
N ARG A 82 12.50 -12.99 -10.96
CA ARG A 82 12.78 -13.16 -9.53
C ARG A 82 12.99 -11.79 -8.87
N GLY A 83 12.09 -11.45 -7.96
CA GLY A 83 12.19 -10.25 -7.12
C GLY A 83 11.56 -8.97 -7.68
N LYS A 84 10.98 -9.01 -8.89
CA LYS A 84 10.21 -7.90 -9.48
C LYS A 84 8.71 -8.14 -9.27
N TRP A 85 7.99 -7.12 -8.82
CA TRP A 85 6.55 -7.19 -8.56
C TRP A 85 5.82 -6.23 -9.48
N SER A 86 4.78 -6.68 -10.17
CA SER A 86 3.98 -5.83 -11.06
C SER A 86 2.49 -6.13 -10.91
N LEU A 87 1.63 -5.14 -11.08
CA LEU A 87 0.18 -5.40 -11.11
C LEU A 87 -0.24 -5.93 -12.48
N THR A 88 -1.08 -6.95 -12.46
CA THR A 88 -1.80 -7.41 -13.65
C THR A 88 -2.95 -6.46 -13.98
N LYS A 89 -3.58 -6.65 -15.16
CA LYS A 89 -4.84 -5.98 -15.50
C LYS A 89 -5.93 -6.27 -14.45
N HIS A 90 -5.95 -7.47 -13.88
CA HIS A 90 -6.90 -7.84 -12.83
C HIS A 90 -6.67 -7.03 -11.55
N GLY A 91 -5.42 -6.93 -11.09
CA GLY A 91 -5.05 -6.14 -9.91
C GLY A 91 -5.35 -4.64 -10.09
N ILE A 92 -5.14 -4.11 -11.29
CA ILE A 92 -5.52 -2.72 -11.64
C ILE A 92 -7.03 -2.55 -11.57
N SER A 93 -7.81 -3.46 -12.16
CA SER A 93 -9.27 -3.38 -12.14
C SER A 93 -9.85 -3.33 -10.72
N LYS A 94 -9.25 -4.05 -9.75
CA LYS A 94 -9.65 -3.97 -8.33
C LYS A 94 -9.47 -2.57 -7.74
N ILE A 95 -8.45 -1.84 -8.16
CA ILE A 95 -8.22 -0.45 -7.74
C ILE A 95 -9.26 0.46 -8.41
N GLU A 96 -9.41 0.35 -9.73
CA GLU A 96 -10.35 1.18 -10.51
C GLU A 96 -11.78 1.07 -10.00
N THR A 97 -12.25 -0.14 -9.75
CA THR A 97 -13.62 -0.41 -9.25
C THR A 97 -13.84 0.07 -7.81
N SER A 98 -12.77 0.35 -7.06
CA SER A 98 -12.84 0.86 -5.69
C SER A 98 -12.85 2.38 -5.60
N LYS A 99 -12.53 3.10 -6.70
CA LYS A 99 -12.36 4.57 -6.71
C LYS A 99 -13.60 5.31 -6.22
N GLU A 100 -14.79 4.93 -6.68
CA GLU A 100 -16.05 5.57 -6.26
C GLU A 100 -16.28 5.46 -4.75
N GLN A 101 -15.93 4.32 -4.16
CA GLN A 101 -16.04 4.13 -2.71
C GLN A 101 -15.02 5.01 -1.97
N TRP A 102 -13.82 5.17 -2.52
CA TRP A 102 -12.79 6.02 -1.91
C TRP A 102 -13.13 7.50 -1.97
N LEU A 103 -13.89 7.96 -2.98
CA LEU A 103 -14.36 9.34 -3.01
C LEU A 103 -15.21 9.70 -1.79
N LYS A 104 -15.91 8.72 -1.19
CA LYS A 104 -16.66 8.93 0.06
C LYS A 104 -15.76 9.30 1.24
N LEU A 105 -14.48 8.93 1.19
CA LEU A 105 -13.48 9.29 2.21
C LEU A 105 -13.07 10.77 2.17
N SER A 106 -13.63 11.59 1.25
CA SER A 106 -13.50 13.04 1.32
C SER A 106 -14.33 13.64 2.44
N ASP A 107 -15.34 12.90 2.92
CA ASP A 107 -16.11 13.24 4.10
C ASP A 107 -15.31 12.90 5.37
N LEU A 108 -15.23 13.85 6.31
CA LEU A 108 -14.41 13.71 7.51
C LEU A 108 -14.96 12.68 8.49
N ASP A 109 -16.29 12.50 8.54
CA ASP A 109 -16.92 11.53 9.43
C ASP A 109 -16.69 10.11 8.91
N GLU A 110 -16.81 9.90 7.60
CA GLU A 110 -16.47 8.62 6.97
C GLU A 110 -14.95 8.32 7.08
N GLN A 111 -14.09 9.34 6.93
CA GLN A 111 -12.66 9.18 7.15
C GLN A 111 -12.36 8.73 8.60
N ARG A 112 -12.97 9.39 9.60
CA ARG A 112 -12.81 9.04 11.01
C ARG A 112 -13.27 7.60 11.26
N ARG A 113 -14.46 7.24 10.78
CA ARG A 113 -15.01 5.89 10.90
C ARG A 113 -14.08 4.83 10.33
N VAL A 114 -13.49 5.06 9.16
CA VAL A 114 -12.57 4.10 8.54
C VAL A 114 -11.27 3.97 9.34
N LEU A 115 -10.71 5.08 9.82
CA LEU A 115 -9.50 5.06 10.65
C LEU A 115 -9.73 4.39 12.01
N GLU A 116 -10.92 4.52 12.59
CA GLU A 116 -11.31 3.84 13.84
C GLU A 116 -11.51 2.33 13.66
N GLN A 117 -11.90 1.88 12.47
CA GLN A 117 -12.18 0.45 12.19
C GLN A 117 -10.99 -0.33 11.63
N LEU A 118 -9.97 0.38 11.14
CA LEU A 118 -8.85 -0.20 10.40
C LEU A 118 -7.52 0.10 11.07
N ASP A 119 -7.07 -0.85 11.90
CA ASP A 119 -5.84 -0.75 12.71
C ASP A 119 -4.54 -0.45 11.94
N TYR A 120 -4.51 -0.61 10.60
CA TYR A 120 -3.30 -0.43 9.78
C TYR A 120 -3.43 0.65 8.72
N PHE A 121 -4.61 1.28 8.58
CA PHE A 121 -4.79 2.37 7.64
C PHE A 121 -4.32 3.65 8.29
N THR A 122 -3.45 4.38 7.57
CA THR A 122 -2.99 5.68 8.00
C THR A 122 -3.78 6.78 7.31
N PRO A 123 -3.86 7.99 7.90
CA PRO A 123 -4.36 9.16 7.21
C PRO A 123 -3.66 9.38 5.85
N GLU A 124 -2.36 9.12 5.78
CA GLU A 124 -1.58 9.25 4.56
C GLU A 124 -2.05 8.28 3.46
N LEU A 125 -2.38 7.03 3.80
CA LEU A 125 -2.95 6.08 2.84
C LEU A 125 -4.26 6.61 2.27
N ILE A 126 -5.16 7.14 3.11
CA ILE A 126 -6.45 7.70 2.67
C ILE A 126 -6.22 8.86 1.69
N GLN A 127 -5.26 9.74 1.97
CA GLN A 127 -4.90 10.82 1.04
C GLN A 127 -4.45 10.29 -0.32
N TRP A 128 -3.71 9.18 -0.36
CA TRP A 128 -3.35 8.54 -1.62
C TRP A 128 -4.54 7.89 -2.34
N LEU A 129 -5.47 7.27 -1.61
CA LEU A 129 -6.71 6.73 -2.19
C LEU A 129 -7.52 7.84 -2.86
N LEU A 130 -7.69 8.98 -2.19
CA LEU A 130 -8.39 10.14 -2.74
C LEU A 130 -7.72 10.69 -3.99
N LYS A 131 -6.38 10.80 -3.99
CA LYS A 131 -5.62 11.21 -5.18
C LYS A 131 -5.86 10.28 -6.37
N ILE A 132 -5.78 8.97 -6.13
CA ILE A 132 -6.04 7.96 -7.17
C ILE A 132 -7.48 8.07 -7.69
N ALA A 133 -8.45 8.22 -6.78
CA ALA A 133 -9.86 8.28 -7.12
C ALA A 133 -10.25 9.55 -7.91
N ARG A 134 -9.60 10.69 -7.61
CA ARG A 134 -9.79 11.96 -8.31
C ARG A 134 -9.06 12.03 -9.65
N GLY A 135 -8.17 11.08 -9.93
CA GLY A 135 -7.31 11.13 -11.12
C GLY A 135 -6.21 12.18 -11.01
N ASP A 136 -5.80 12.53 -9.79
CA ASP A 136 -4.73 13.49 -9.56
C ASP A 136 -3.41 12.97 -10.14
N ASP A 137 -2.54 13.90 -10.53
CA ASP A 137 -1.19 13.55 -10.98
C ASP A 137 -0.38 12.90 -9.84
N LEU A 138 -0.21 11.58 -9.91
CA LEU A 138 0.53 10.78 -8.95
C LEU A 138 2.06 10.90 -9.12
N SER A 139 2.53 11.55 -10.19
CA SER A 139 3.95 11.69 -10.52
C SER A 139 4.65 12.78 -9.70
N ARG A 140 3.92 13.76 -9.15
CA ARG A 140 4.51 14.87 -8.40
C ARG A 140 4.96 14.49 -6.98
N ARG A 141 6.19 14.91 -6.65
CA ARG A 141 6.68 15.00 -5.26
C ARG A 141 5.69 15.86 -4.48
N ALA A 142 5.12 15.32 -3.42
CA ALA A 142 4.57 16.18 -2.36
C ALA A 142 5.71 17.10 -1.93
N ILE A 143 5.57 18.39 -2.24
CA ILE A 143 6.41 19.44 -1.65
C ILE A 143 6.10 19.36 -0.16
N ALA A 144 7.06 18.85 0.61
CA ALA A 144 7.06 19.07 2.03
C ALA A 144 7.24 20.58 2.21
N HIS A 145 6.21 21.24 2.71
CA HIS A 145 6.40 22.59 3.24
C HIS A 145 7.34 22.47 4.44
N SER A 146 8.37 23.31 4.36
CA SER A 146 9.45 23.57 5.30
C SER A 146 9.00 23.76 6.74
#